data_AF-A0A392RS87-F1
#
_entry.id   AF-A0A392RS87-F1
#
_cell.length_a   1.000
_cell.length_b   1.000
_cell.length_c   1.000
_cell.angle_alpha   90.00
_cell.angle_beta   90.00
_cell.angle_gamma   90.00
#
_symmetry.space_group_name_H-M   'P 1'
#
loop_
_entity.id
_entity.type
_entity.pdbx_description
1 polymer ?
#
loop_
_entity_poly.entity_id
_entity_poly.type
_entity_poly.pdbx_seq_one_letter_code
_entity_poly.pdbx_strand_id
1 'polypeptide(L)' 'VSDVFIPSKTTKSGQRFGFVRSRAVPDMEEFLSKLQDIWLGAFKLRINISRFRRDSPSPRSPLR' A
#
# COMPACT_ATOMS: atom_id res chain seq x y z
N VAL A 1 -12.11 0.94 5.55
CA VAL A 1 -10.66 0.61 5.63
C VAL A 1 -10.52 -0.66 6.45
N SER A 2 -9.75 -1.65 6.01
CA SER A 2 -9.68 -2.96 6.70
C SER A 2 -8.46 -3.02 7.62
N ASP A 3 -7.27 -2.75 7.08
CA ASP A 3 -6.01 -2.81 7.84
C ASP A 3 -5.06 -1.71 7.38
N VAL A 4 -4.31 -1.13 8.32
CA VAL A 4 -3.26 -0.15 8.06
C VAL A 4 -1.97 -0.65 8.68
N PHE A 5 -0.87 -0.59 7.93
CA PHE A 5 0.46 -0.96 8.42
C PHE A 5 1.49 0.09 8.03
N ILE A 6 2.12 0.71 9.02
CA ILE A 6 3.17 1.73 8.85
C ILE A 6 4.47 1.16 9.43
N PRO A 7 5.44 0.75 8.59
CA PRO A 7 6.75 0.31 9.07
C PRO A 7 7.51 1.42 9.82
N SER A 8 8.36 1.04 10.77
CA SER A 8 9.30 1.98 11.42
C SER A 8 10.41 2.46 10.46
N LYS A 9 10.70 1.69 9.41
CA LYS A 9 11.70 2.05 8.39
C LYS A 9 11.17 3.07 7.39
N THR A 10 12.09 3.79 6.76
CA THR A 10 11.81 4.76 5.69
C THR A 10 12.20 4.20 4.32
N THR A 11 11.79 4.90 3.26
CA THR A 11 12.33 4.65 1.92
C THR A 11 13.82 5.03 1.86
N LYS A 12 14.50 4.66 0.77
CA LYS A 12 15.90 5.06 0.52
C LYS A 12 16.10 6.59 0.56
N SER A 13 15.05 7.35 0.23
CA SER A 13 15.05 8.81 0.25
C SER A 13 14.57 9.41 1.59
N GLY A 14 14.44 8.59 2.65
CA GLY A 14 14.04 9.05 3.98
C GLY A 14 12.53 9.28 4.18
N GLN A 15 11.69 8.91 3.20
CA GLN A 15 10.25 9.16 3.27
C GLN A 15 9.52 8.06 4.07
N ARG A 16 8.50 8.45 4.85
CA ARG A 16 7.59 7.48 5.49
C ARG A 16 6.67 6.88 4.43
N PHE A 17 6.34 5.61 4.59
CA PHE A 17 5.38 4.91 3.73
C PHE A 17 4.56 3.94 4.56
N GLY A 18 3.41 3.51 4.04
CA GLY A 18 2.53 2.55 4.68
C GLY A 18 1.77 1.73 3.65
N PHE A 19 1.16 0.66 4.13
CA PHE A 19 0.31 -0.22 3.33
C PHE A 19 -1.09 -0.18 3.90
N VAL A 20 -2.08 -0.04 3.02
CA VAL A 20 -3.49 -0.06 3.38
C VAL A 20 -4.17 -1.21 2.64
N ARG A 21 -4.88 -2.05 3.38
CA ARG A 21 -5.79 -3.04 2.79
C ARG A 21 -7.18 -2.40 2.69
N SER A 22 -7.68 -2.33 1.46
CA SER A 22 -9.06 -1.92 1.19
C SER A 22 -9.95 -3.14 0.99
N ARG A 23 -11.20 -3.06 1.46
CA ARG A 23 -12.22 -4.10 1.24
C ARG A 23 -12.91 -3.76 -0.07
N ALA A 24 -12.65 -4.55 -1.11
CA ALA A 24 -13.33 -4.53 -2.41
C ALA A 24 -13.71 -3.12 -2.91
N VAL A 25 -12.74 -2.41 -3.47
CA VAL A 25 -13.03 -1.20 -4.25
C VAL A 25 -13.47 -1.67 -5.64
N PRO A 26 -14.66 -1.28 -6.13
CA PRO A 26 -15.16 -1.72 -7.44
C PRO A 26 -14.31 -1.21 -8.60
N ASP A 27 -13.77 0.00 -8.47
CA ASP A 27 -12.82 0.58 -9.42
C ASP A 27 -11.55 1.03 -8.70
N MET A 28 -10.47 0.26 -8.86
CA MET A 28 -9.19 0.55 -8.23
C MET A 28 -8.50 1.76 -8.86
N GLU A 29 -8.68 2.00 -10.16
CA GLU A 29 -7.99 3.07 -10.89
C GLU A 29 -8.57 4.44 -10.53
N GLU A 30 -9.89 4.56 -10.45
CA GLU A 30 -10.56 5.77 -10.00
C GLU A 30 -10.17 6.10 -8.54
N PHE A 31 -10.11 5.07 -7.69
CA PHE A 31 -9.73 5.23 -6.29
C PHE A 31 -8.27 5.68 -6.12
N LEU A 32 -7.35 5.11 -6.91
CA LEU A 32 -5.97 5.54 -6.94
C LEU A 32 -5.84 7.00 -7.43
N SER A 33 -6.60 7.37 -8.46
CA SER A 33 -6.62 8.72 -9.02
C SER A 33 -7.10 9.76 -8.01
N LYS A 34 -8.11 9.43 -7.21
CA LYS A 34 -8.58 10.32 -6.13
C LYS A 34 -7.55 10.48 -5.02
N LEU A 35 -6.84 9.41 -4.68
CA LEU A 35 -5.89 9.44 -3.57
C LEU A 35 -4.56 10.11 -3.93
N GLN A 36 -4.08 9.97 -5.17
CA GLN A 36 -2.84 10.63 -5.61
C GLN A 36 -2.96 12.17 -5.64
N ASP A 37 -4.17 12.71 -5.67
CA ASP A 37 -4.41 14.16 -5.66
C ASP A 37 -4.42 14.76 -4.25
N ILE A 38 -4.28 13.95 -3.21
CA ILE A 38 -4.20 14.41 -1.83
C ILE A 38 -2.80 15.02 -1.55
N TRP A 39 -2.82 16.24 -1.03
CA TRP A 39 -1.64 16.95 -0.53
C TRP A 39 -1.65 16.97 1.01
N LEU A 40 -0.50 16.66 1.60
CA LEU A 40 -0.24 16.73 3.03
C LEU A 40 0.82 17.81 3.27
N GLY A 41 0.37 19.06 3.36
CA GLY A 41 1.27 20.23 3.36
C GLY A 41 2.06 20.31 2.05
N ALA A 42 3.39 20.31 2.14
CA ALA A 42 4.29 20.34 0.98
C ALA A 42 4.49 18.96 0.31
N PHE A 43 3.89 17.89 0.83
CA PHE A 43 4.09 16.53 0.34
C PHE A 43 2.88 16.04 -0.46
N LYS A 44 3.12 15.58 -1.69
CA LYS A 44 2.09 14.90 -2.50
C LYS A 44 2.07 13.40 -2.19
N LEU A 45 0.89 12.84 -1.95
CA LEU A 45 0.75 11.41 -1.67
C LEU A 45 1.08 10.59 -2.92
N ARG A 46 1.94 9.57 -2.78
CA ARG A 46 2.26 8.62 -3.85
C ARG A 46 1.69 7.26 -3.49
N ILE A 47 0.77 6.77 -4.32
CA ILE A 47 0.14 5.46 -4.11
C ILE A 47 0.60 4.48 -5.19
N ASN A 48 0.86 3.25 -4.78
CA ASN A 48 1.18 2.14 -5.67
C ASN A 48 0.33 0.94 -5.30
N ILE A 49 -0.13 0.19 -6.30
CA ILE A 49 -0.73 -1.12 -6.10
C ILE A 49 0.38 -2.08 -5.63
N SER A 50 0.14 -2.78 -4.51
CA SER A 50 1.10 -3.77 -4.01
C SER A 50 1.25 -4.91 -5.02
N ARG A 51 2.47 -5.14 -5.50
CA ARG A 51 2.80 -6.25 -6.41
C ARG A 51 2.75 -7.61 -5.72
N PHE A 52 2.98 -7.64 -4.41
CA PHE A 52 3.01 -8.87 -3.62
C PHE A 52 1.78 -8.94 -2.73
N ARG A 53 1.07 -10.08 -2.79
CA ARG A 53 -0.02 -10.39 -1.88
C ARG A 53 0.56 -11.05 -0.63
N ARG A 54 0.04 -10.72 0.55
CA ARG A 54 0.48 -11.36 1.81
C ARG A 54 0.28 -12.87 1.81
N ASP A 55 -0.69 -13.36 1.03
CA ASP A 55 -1.08 -14.76 0.98
C ASP A 55 -0.44 -15.53 -0.19
N SER A 56 0.55 -14.93 -0.90
CA SER A 56 1.29 -15.69 -1.91
C SER A 56 2.11 -16.78 -1.20
N PRO A 57 2.01 -18.05 -1.61
CA PRO A 57 2.79 -19.12 -0.98
C PRO A 57 4.27 -18.75 -1.05
N SER A 58 4.89 -18.63 0.11
CA SER A 58 6.34 -18.64 0.19
C SER A 58 6.82 -19.97 -0.39
N PRO A 59 7.83 -20.00 -1.28
CA PRO A 59 8.44 -21.26 -1.73
C PRO A 59 9.01 -22.11 -0.59
N ARG A 60 9.08 -21.57 0.63
CA ARG A 60 9.61 -22.21 1.83
C ARG A 60 8.54 -22.67 2.83
N SER A 61 7.26 -22.63 2.46
CA SER A 61 6.20 -23.21 3.30
C SER A 61 6.11 -24.70 2.95
N PRO A 62 6.41 -25.64 3.87
CA PRO A 62 6.11 -27.05 3.62
C PRO A 62 4.60 -27.20 3.42
N LEU A 63 4.23 -27.99 2.41
CA LEU A 63 2.86 -28.47 2.21
C LEU A 63 2.35 -29.04 3.55
N ARG A 64 1.27 -28.46 4.07
CA ARG A 64 0.52 -29.03 5.19
C ARG A 64 -0.62 -29.87 4.64
#